data_AF-A0A7M7PQ51-F1
#
_entry.id   AF-A0A7M7PQ51-F1
#
_cell.length_a   1.000
_cell.length_b   1.000
_cell.length_c   1.000
_cell.angle_alpha   90.00
_cell.angle_beta   90.00
_cell.angle_gamma   90.00
#
_symmetry.space_group_name_H-M   'P 1'
#
loop_
_entity.id
_entity.type
_entity.pdbx_description
1 polymer ?
#
loop_
_entity_poly.entity_id
_entity_poly.type
_entity_poly.pdbx_seq_one_letter_code
_entity_poly.pdbx_strand_id
1 'polypeptide(L)'
;MFVGIVILVLNIFRSVSADTWHRLDDALYLVDNTSRLNYDEAHAYCLTRGANLTRIDSDKIQSFLTTFISPPLTTERFFWIGCHDREVEGQFKWLDGTQVRYDGWALDEPNDGGPGRTQNCACLWSSQNPNRHGRWDDNSCGALLRLICQKGVYNFILTSSRSNPGSAYVSCAVDVVLDDTTLSPVDVWVSVGRNLLSARSIPYSSTNVNGGLRNNSFVIDNIEDDDQIFCHVGELARTERSFSRIDFSPINFYALPGLTSGPTVEDISSTFVTVSWSSWIPCLDTGEGPVVSYLVYLQTMDGEWVEGGGIDSDVGEGDLQRRMEFVLTGLEPGNEYNISVSAAREGVGGEGSKSPLVSVTTTSIAGDRGSSSRRRVYQMYVVLYQNVIQMINNTKSPWPLETGMTTSMKVSREQKAA
;
A
#
# COMPACT_ATOMS: atom_id res chain seq x y z
N MET A 1 -62.89 -24.66 43.65
CA MET A 1 -63.16 -23.98 42.38
C MET A 1 -62.71 -22.53 42.51
N PHE A 2 -61.47 -22.24 42.12
CA PHE A 2 -60.94 -20.87 41.99
C PHE A 2 -60.07 -20.88 40.73
N VAL A 3 -60.54 -20.21 39.69
CA VAL A 3 -59.85 -20.07 38.40
C VAL A 3 -59.10 -18.76 38.45
N GLY A 4 -57.77 -18.84 38.30
CA GLY A 4 -56.87 -17.69 38.27
C GLY A 4 -57.02 -16.89 36.97
N ILE A 5 -57.02 -15.56 37.12
CA ILE A 5 -57.03 -14.57 36.05
C ILE A 5 -55.60 -14.46 35.50
N VAL A 6 -55.41 -14.84 34.23
CA VAL A 6 -54.20 -14.54 33.46
C VAL A 6 -54.42 -13.20 32.75
N ILE A 7 -53.69 -12.17 33.18
CA ILE A 7 -53.66 -10.86 32.52
C ILE A 7 -52.80 -11.02 31.26
N LEU A 8 -53.43 -10.89 30.10
CA LEU A 8 -52.77 -10.89 28.79
C LEU A 8 -52.19 -9.49 28.54
N VAL A 9 -50.88 -9.31 28.72
CA VAL A 9 -50.19 -8.10 28.27
C VAL A 9 -49.99 -8.23 26.76
N LEU A 10 -50.81 -7.53 25.98
CA LEU A 10 -50.59 -7.34 24.56
C LEU A 10 -49.32 -6.50 24.37
N ASN A 11 -48.20 -7.16 24.10
CA ASN A 11 -47.00 -6.53 23.56
C ASN A 11 -47.36 -5.94 22.20
N ILE A 12 -47.52 -4.62 22.15
CA ILE A 12 -47.50 -3.87 20.90
C ILE A 12 -46.04 -3.88 20.43
N PHE A 13 -45.63 -4.93 19.71
CA PHE A 13 -44.46 -4.84 18.85
C PHE A 13 -44.81 -3.83 17.75
N ARG A 14 -44.32 -2.59 17.90
CA ARG A 14 -44.14 -1.71 16.73
C ARG A 14 -43.29 -2.50 15.75
N SER A 15 -43.81 -2.77 14.56
CA SER A 15 -43.00 -3.30 13.47
C SER A 15 -41.86 -2.32 13.21
N VAL A 16 -40.64 -2.66 13.61
CA VAL A 16 -39.45 -2.04 13.04
C VAL A 16 -39.52 -2.41 11.55
N SER A 17 -39.70 -1.42 10.67
CA SER A 17 -39.63 -1.69 9.24
C SER A 17 -38.26 -2.30 8.97
N ALA A 18 -38.21 -3.47 8.34
CA ALA A 18 -36.94 -4.05 7.93
C ALA A 18 -36.16 -3.02 7.10
N ASP A 19 -34.91 -2.75 7.47
CA ASP A 19 -34.03 -1.87 6.71
C ASP A 19 -33.94 -2.40 5.27
N THR A 20 -34.29 -1.58 4.29
CA THR A 20 -34.22 -1.96 2.88
C THR A 20 -32.86 -1.54 2.33
N TRP A 21 -32.00 -2.52 2.07
CA TRP A 21 -30.69 -2.33 1.48
C TRP A 21 -30.75 -2.48 -0.04
N HIS A 22 -30.07 -1.59 -0.76
CA HIS A 22 -30.03 -1.57 -2.21
C HIS A 22 -28.61 -1.85 -2.70
N ARG A 23 -28.45 -2.81 -3.60
CA ARG A 23 -27.14 -3.22 -4.11
C ARG A 23 -26.74 -2.38 -5.33
N LEU A 24 -25.51 -1.90 -5.32
CA LEU A 24 -24.78 -1.46 -6.51
C LEU A 24 -23.39 -2.10 -6.45
N ASP A 25 -23.13 -3.00 -7.39
CA ASP A 25 -21.92 -3.82 -7.42
C ASP A 25 -21.72 -4.55 -6.06
N ASP A 26 -20.63 -4.22 -5.37
CA ASP A 26 -20.17 -4.86 -4.14
C ASP A 26 -20.59 -4.14 -2.85
N ALA A 27 -21.33 -3.05 -2.99
CA ALA A 27 -21.81 -2.27 -1.88
C ALA A 27 -23.34 -2.32 -1.76
N LEU A 28 -23.79 -2.36 -0.51
CA LEU A 28 -25.18 -2.23 -0.14
C LEU A 28 -25.40 -0.85 0.45
N TYR A 29 -26.46 -0.17 0.01
CA TYR A 29 -26.77 1.18 0.43
C TYR A 29 -28.13 1.20 1.12
N LEU A 30 -28.20 1.84 2.27
CA LEU A 30 -29.44 2.13 2.98
C LEU A 30 -29.68 3.63 2.92
N VAL A 31 -30.69 4.04 2.15
CA VAL A 31 -31.12 5.45 2.07
C VAL A 31 -32.24 5.66 3.08
N ASP A 32 -31.89 6.14 4.27
CA ASP A 32 -32.89 6.46 5.29
C ASP A 32 -33.40 7.89 5.12
N ASN A 33 -34.58 7.98 4.52
CA ASN A 33 -35.28 9.24 4.24
C ASN A 33 -36.18 9.72 5.39
N THR A 34 -36.14 9.02 6.54
CA THR A 34 -37.05 9.24 7.68
C THR A 34 -36.34 9.83 8.88
N SER A 35 -35.20 9.25 9.26
CA SER A 35 -34.39 9.71 10.38
C SER A 35 -33.80 11.09 10.07
N ARG A 36 -33.71 11.93 11.11
CA ARG A 36 -33.05 13.24 11.05
C ARG A 36 -32.07 13.34 12.20
N LEU A 37 -30.79 13.19 11.89
CA LEU A 37 -29.70 13.04 12.83
C LEU A 37 -28.61 14.05 12.51
N ASN A 38 -27.84 14.45 13.51
CA ASN A 38 -26.59 15.17 13.23
C ASN A 38 -25.54 14.22 12.62
N TYR A 39 -24.43 14.76 12.12
CA TYR A 39 -23.44 13.96 11.40
C TYR A 39 -22.87 12.80 12.24
N ASP A 40 -22.52 13.07 13.50
CA ASP A 40 -21.93 12.06 14.39
C ASP A 40 -22.97 10.99 14.77
N GLU A 41 -24.22 11.37 15.01
CA GLU A 41 -25.34 10.44 15.22
C GLU A 41 -25.65 9.60 13.99
N ALA A 42 -25.59 10.19 12.79
CA ALA A 42 -25.81 9.50 11.53
C ALA A 42 -24.70 8.48 11.24
N HIS A 43 -23.44 8.86 11.50
CA HIS A 43 -22.32 7.94 11.45
C HIS A 43 -22.50 6.77 12.42
N ALA A 44 -22.83 7.05 13.69
CA ALA A 44 -23.12 6.02 14.68
C ALA A 44 -24.30 5.12 14.26
N TYR A 45 -25.35 5.70 13.67
CA TYR A 45 -26.50 4.96 13.15
C TYR A 45 -26.10 3.94 12.08
N CYS A 46 -25.21 4.32 11.16
CA CYS A 46 -24.66 3.39 10.18
C CYS A 46 -23.79 2.33 10.85
N LEU A 47 -22.92 2.71 11.79
CA LEU A 47 -22.04 1.77 12.51
C LEU A 47 -22.83 0.69 13.27
N THR A 48 -23.96 1.04 13.92
CA THR A 48 -24.81 0.05 14.62
C THR A 48 -25.38 -1.02 13.69
N ARG A 49 -25.39 -0.76 12.39
CA ARG A 49 -25.83 -1.71 11.37
C ARG A 49 -24.66 -2.46 10.75
N GLY A 50 -23.42 -2.23 11.16
CA GLY A 50 -22.23 -2.73 10.47
C GLY A 50 -22.03 -2.03 9.12
N ALA A 51 -22.35 -0.73 9.07
CA ALA A 51 -22.25 0.14 7.90
C ALA A 51 -21.42 1.38 8.23
N ASN A 52 -21.09 2.19 7.24
CA ASN A 52 -20.60 3.56 7.42
C ASN A 52 -21.44 4.56 6.63
N LEU A 53 -21.31 5.88 6.85
CA LEU A 53 -21.86 6.87 5.93
C LEU A 53 -21.24 6.67 4.54
N THR A 54 -22.06 6.83 3.50
CA THR A 54 -21.65 6.45 2.14
C THR A 54 -20.53 7.31 1.58
N ARG A 55 -19.67 6.65 0.79
CA ARG A 55 -18.66 7.26 -0.06
C ARG A 55 -19.17 7.34 -1.49
N ILE A 56 -18.92 8.46 -2.16
CA ILE A 56 -19.29 8.69 -3.55
C ILE A 56 -18.03 9.10 -4.31
N ASP A 57 -17.42 8.18 -5.05
CA ASP A 57 -16.15 8.40 -5.73
C ASP A 57 -16.18 8.08 -7.24
N SER A 58 -17.39 7.92 -7.79
CA SER A 58 -17.60 7.73 -9.23
C SER A 58 -18.98 8.24 -9.68
N ASP A 59 -19.08 8.58 -10.96
CA ASP A 59 -20.35 8.96 -11.61
C ASP A 59 -21.41 7.86 -11.47
N LYS A 60 -20.99 6.59 -11.43
CA LYS A 60 -21.86 5.43 -11.29
C LYS A 60 -22.56 5.42 -9.93
N ILE A 61 -21.80 5.59 -8.83
CA ILE A 61 -22.35 5.67 -7.47
C ILE A 61 -23.21 6.93 -7.34
N GLN A 62 -22.72 8.07 -7.85
CA GLN A 62 -23.46 9.32 -7.84
C GLN A 62 -24.83 9.18 -8.49
N SER A 63 -24.88 8.63 -9.70
CA SER A 63 -26.12 8.44 -10.46
C SER A 63 -27.05 7.48 -9.75
N PHE A 64 -26.53 6.36 -9.24
CA PHE A 64 -27.30 5.37 -8.49
C PHE A 64 -27.97 5.99 -7.25
N LEU A 65 -27.21 6.71 -6.40
CA LEU A 65 -27.75 7.33 -5.20
C LEU A 65 -28.77 8.44 -5.52
N THR A 66 -28.55 9.16 -6.63
CA THR A 66 -29.49 10.18 -7.11
C THR A 66 -30.87 9.59 -7.44
N THR A 67 -30.96 8.32 -7.83
CA THR A 67 -32.25 7.66 -8.12
C THR A 67 -33.16 7.55 -6.90
N PHE A 68 -32.60 7.40 -5.68
CA PHE A 68 -33.38 7.26 -4.44
C PHE A 68 -33.91 8.58 -3.90
N ILE A 69 -33.31 9.68 -4.33
CA ILE A 69 -33.72 11.04 -3.97
C ILE A 69 -34.52 11.73 -5.09
N SER A 70 -34.80 10.99 -6.16
CA SER A 70 -35.60 11.38 -7.32
C SER A 70 -37.03 10.81 -7.27
N PRO A 71 -38.04 11.49 -7.84
CA PRO A 71 -37.96 12.88 -8.30
C PRO A 71 -37.72 13.83 -7.11
N PRO A 72 -37.14 15.02 -7.34
CA PRO A 72 -36.99 15.99 -6.28
C PRO A 72 -38.33 16.33 -5.65
N LEU A 73 -38.33 16.35 -4.33
CA LEU A 73 -39.53 16.67 -3.58
C LEU A 73 -39.75 18.18 -3.56
N THR A 74 -40.98 18.59 -3.25
CA THR A 74 -41.37 20.00 -3.23
C THR A 74 -40.51 20.83 -2.27
N THR A 75 -40.02 20.21 -1.20
CA THR A 75 -39.08 20.76 -0.24
C THR A 75 -37.70 20.13 -0.41
N GLU A 76 -36.66 20.95 -0.37
CA GLU A 76 -35.28 20.44 -0.40
C GLU A 76 -35.01 19.46 0.76
N ARG A 77 -34.20 18.44 0.46
CA ARG A 77 -33.72 17.47 1.45
C ARG A 77 -32.25 17.24 1.27
N PHE A 78 -31.59 16.97 2.38
CA PHE A 78 -30.16 16.69 2.44
C PHE A 78 -29.94 15.36 3.15
N PHE A 79 -28.93 14.65 2.69
CA PHE A 79 -28.57 13.33 3.19
C PHE A 79 -27.08 13.28 3.51
N TRP A 80 -26.72 13.04 4.76
CA TRP A 80 -25.33 12.86 5.16
C TRP A 80 -24.64 11.78 4.33
N ILE A 81 -23.43 12.13 3.87
CA ILE A 81 -22.45 11.23 3.25
C ILE A 81 -21.18 11.28 4.10
N GLY A 82 -20.26 10.33 3.93
CA GLY A 82 -19.09 10.16 4.81
C GLY A 82 -17.94 11.15 4.57
N CYS A 83 -18.20 12.30 3.95
CA CYS A 83 -17.18 13.28 3.58
C CYS A 83 -17.21 14.47 4.55
N HIS A 84 -16.04 14.88 5.04
CA HIS A 84 -15.89 16.01 5.96
C HIS A 84 -14.49 16.63 5.86
N ASP A 85 -14.31 17.86 6.34
CA ASP A 85 -13.02 18.57 6.40
C ASP A 85 -12.73 19.17 7.78
N ARG A 86 -13.40 18.64 8.82
CA ARG A 86 -13.33 19.07 10.24
C ARG A 86 -11.92 19.31 10.79
N GLU A 87 -10.89 18.68 10.23
CA GLU A 87 -9.50 18.84 10.67
C GLU A 87 -8.78 20.00 9.98
N VAL A 88 -9.02 20.20 8.69
CA VAL A 88 -8.36 21.22 7.87
C VAL A 88 -9.36 21.73 6.83
N GLU A 89 -9.82 22.96 7.03
CA GLU A 89 -10.78 23.64 6.15
C GLU A 89 -10.38 23.56 4.67
N GLY A 90 -11.32 23.17 3.81
CA GLY A 90 -11.12 22.97 2.38
C GLY A 90 -10.39 21.67 2.00
N GLN A 91 -9.95 20.86 2.96
CA GLN A 91 -9.34 19.54 2.71
C GLN A 91 -10.29 18.41 3.10
N PHE A 92 -11.33 18.22 2.27
CA PHE A 92 -12.30 17.15 2.46
C PHE A 92 -11.67 15.76 2.32
N LYS A 93 -12.04 14.88 3.24
CA LYS A 93 -11.64 13.47 3.28
C LYS A 93 -12.82 12.57 3.64
N TRP A 94 -12.69 11.30 3.29
CA TRP A 94 -13.61 10.25 3.69
C TRP A 94 -13.30 9.77 5.12
N LEU A 95 -14.24 9.04 5.72
CA LEU A 95 -14.14 8.53 7.10
C LEU A 95 -12.94 7.59 7.36
N ASP A 96 -12.26 7.14 6.32
CA ASP A 96 -11.03 6.34 6.40
C ASP A 96 -9.74 7.17 6.34
N GLY A 97 -9.88 8.48 6.16
CA GLY A 97 -8.78 9.42 6.04
C GLY A 97 -8.32 9.70 4.61
N THR A 98 -8.86 9.03 3.59
CA THR A 98 -8.47 9.30 2.19
C THR A 98 -9.05 10.62 1.68
N GLN A 99 -8.25 11.36 0.93
CA GLN A 99 -8.69 12.62 0.31
C GLN A 99 -9.77 12.39 -0.75
N VAL A 100 -10.71 13.33 -0.84
CA VAL A 100 -11.73 13.35 -1.89
C VAL A 100 -11.07 13.72 -3.22
N ARG A 101 -11.24 12.84 -4.23
CA ARG A 101 -10.72 13.05 -5.60
C ARG A 101 -11.81 13.24 -6.65
N TYR A 102 -13.00 12.72 -6.40
CA TYR A 102 -14.15 12.84 -7.28
C TYR A 102 -14.90 14.14 -6.94
N ASP A 103 -15.20 14.94 -7.96
CA ASP A 103 -15.90 16.22 -7.81
C ASP A 103 -17.41 16.05 -7.99
N GLY A 104 -18.09 15.76 -6.87
CA GLY A 104 -19.55 15.66 -6.81
C GLY A 104 -20.24 16.95 -6.36
N TRP A 105 -19.50 18.02 -6.10
CA TRP A 105 -20.04 19.26 -5.53
C TRP A 105 -21.05 19.95 -6.46
N ALA A 106 -22.02 20.63 -5.86
CA ALA A 106 -22.91 21.52 -6.59
C ALA A 106 -22.13 22.76 -7.07
N LEU A 107 -22.71 23.50 -8.01
CA LEU A 107 -22.11 24.75 -8.45
C LEU A 107 -21.99 25.71 -7.25
N ASP A 108 -20.79 26.28 -7.09
CA ASP A 108 -20.40 27.15 -5.99
C ASP A 108 -20.28 26.47 -4.62
N GLU A 109 -20.22 25.14 -4.55
CA GLU A 109 -19.92 24.38 -3.32
C GLU A 109 -18.52 23.72 -3.39
N PRO A 110 -17.88 23.42 -2.23
CA PRO A 110 -18.28 23.79 -0.88
C PRO A 110 -18.05 25.30 -0.60
N ASN A 111 -19.01 25.98 0.04
CA ASN A 111 -18.92 27.42 0.31
C ASN A 111 -18.90 27.82 1.79
N ASP A 112 -18.84 26.84 2.69
CA ASP A 112 -18.79 27.04 4.14
C ASP A 112 -20.04 27.78 4.70
N GLY A 113 -21.07 27.95 3.88
CA GLY A 113 -22.28 28.73 4.16
C GLY A 113 -22.08 30.23 4.02
N GLY A 114 -20.95 30.66 3.48
CA GLY A 114 -20.51 32.04 3.34
C GLY A 114 -19.71 32.59 4.54
N PRO A 115 -19.27 33.85 4.49
CA PRO A 115 -18.32 34.41 5.45
C PRO A 115 -18.78 34.31 6.92
N GLY A 116 -17.96 33.68 7.76
CA GLY A 116 -18.17 33.57 9.21
C GLY A 116 -19.09 32.42 9.64
N ARG A 117 -19.41 31.50 8.74
CA ARG A 117 -20.02 30.21 9.06
C ARG A 117 -18.96 29.10 9.01
N THR A 118 -19.36 27.89 9.40
CA THR A 118 -18.51 26.68 9.43
C THR A 118 -19.39 25.48 9.07
N GLN A 119 -19.18 24.87 7.90
CA GLN A 119 -19.96 23.77 7.33
C GLN A 119 -19.06 22.59 6.96
N ASN A 120 -18.54 21.90 7.98
CA ASN A 120 -17.47 20.91 7.75
C ASN A 120 -17.92 19.49 7.37
N CYS A 121 -19.19 19.26 7.05
CA CYS A 121 -19.73 17.93 6.79
C CYS A 121 -20.54 17.90 5.48
N ALA A 122 -20.22 17.01 4.57
CA ALA A 122 -20.86 16.96 3.26
C ALA A 122 -22.18 16.17 3.27
N CYS A 123 -23.09 16.57 2.41
CA CYS A 123 -24.37 15.91 2.21
C CYS A 123 -24.79 15.90 0.73
N LEU A 124 -25.60 14.91 0.35
CA LEU A 124 -26.22 14.82 -0.97
C LEU A 124 -27.51 15.65 -1.01
N TRP A 125 -27.66 16.49 -2.03
CA TRP A 125 -28.74 17.46 -2.15
C TRP A 125 -29.88 16.96 -3.07
N SER A 126 -31.07 16.79 -2.52
CA SER A 126 -32.32 16.65 -3.27
C SER A 126 -32.98 18.02 -3.42
N SER A 127 -32.81 18.65 -4.59
CA SER A 127 -33.38 19.96 -4.92
C SER A 127 -34.17 19.92 -6.22
N GLN A 128 -35.14 20.81 -6.41
CA GLN A 128 -35.79 21.02 -7.71
C GLN A 128 -34.88 21.72 -8.72
N ASN A 129 -33.82 22.38 -8.26
CA ASN A 129 -32.83 22.98 -9.14
C ASN A 129 -31.94 21.87 -9.72
N PRO A 130 -31.93 21.66 -11.05
CA PRO A 130 -31.13 20.61 -11.68
C PRO A 130 -29.62 20.79 -11.50
N ASN A 131 -29.14 22.01 -11.23
CA ASN A 131 -27.73 22.28 -10.95
C ASN A 131 -27.29 21.86 -9.54
N ARG A 132 -28.26 21.50 -8.68
CA ARG A 132 -28.03 21.09 -7.29
C ARG A 132 -28.50 19.66 -7.04
N HIS A 133 -29.53 19.23 -7.75
CA HIS A 133 -30.11 17.90 -7.57
C HIS A 133 -29.08 16.79 -7.81
N GLY A 134 -28.90 15.93 -6.83
CA GLY A 134 -27.91 14.85 -6.90
C GLY A 134 -26.47 15.35 -6.81
N ARG A 135 -26.22 16.60 -6.45
CA ARG A 135 -24.87 17.14 -6.19
C ARG A 135 -24.65 17.29 -4.68
N TRP A 136 -23.42 17.52 -4.27
CA TRP A 136 -23.06 17.65 -2.86
C TRP A 136 -23.13 19.10 -2.40
N ASP A 137 -23.41 19.26 -1.13
CA ASP A 137 -23.43 20.52 -0.38
C ASP A 137 -22.67 20.28 0.93
N ASP A 138 -21.91 21.26 1.39
CA ASP A 138 -21.29 21.22 2.70
C ASP A 138 -22.25 21.83 3.72
N ASN A 139 -22.37 21.19 4.88
CA ASN A 139 -23.36 21.59 5.87
C ASN A 139 -22.78 21.59 7.29
N SER A 140 -23.46 22.32 8.17
CA SER A 140 -23.08 22.35 9.57
C SER A 140 -23.26 20.95 10.13
N CYS A 141 -22.21 20.33 10.66
CA CYS A 141 -22.25 18.96 11.16
C CYS A 141 -23.33 18.72 12.24
N GLY A 142 -23.79 19.79 12.91
CA GLY A 142 -24.89 19.73 13.89
C GLY A 142 -26.30 19.75 13.28
N ALA A 143 -26.44 19.93 11.96
CA ALA A 143 -27.74 19.95 11.28
C ALA A 143 -28.42 18.57 11.33
N LEU A 144 -29.74 18.56 11.52
CA LEU A 144 -30.50 17.31 11.57
C LEU A 144 -30.96 16.90 10.16
N LEU A 145 -30.13 16.11 9.49
CA LEU A 145 -30.34 15.68 8.11
C LEU A 145 -30.65 14.19 8.02
N ARG A 146 -31.09 13.75 6.85
CA ARG A 146 -31.21 12.32 6.54
C ARG A 146 -29.82 11.74 6.29
N LEU A 147 -29.74 10.47 5.96
CA LEU A 147 -28.46 9.78 5.85
C LEU A 147 -28.52 8.65 4.84
N ILE A 148 -27.37 8.40 4.24
CA ILE A 148 -27.16 7.24 3.40
C ILE A 148 -26.04 6.42 4.03
N CYS A 149 -26.38 5.22 4.49
CA CYS A 149 -25.39 4.26 4.94
C CYS A 149 -24.95 3.40 3.76
N GLN A 150 -23.71 2.94 3.82
CA GLN A 150 -23.11 2.00 2.89
C GLN A 150 -22.50 0.86 3.70
N LYS A 151 -22.69 -0.36 3.23
CA LYS A 151 -22.00 -1.59 3.65
C LYS A 151 -21.26 -2.16 2.46
N GLY A 152 -20.19 -2.90 2.70
CA GLY A 152 -19.41 -3.52 1.63
C GLY A 152 -17.95 -3.16 1.77
N VAL A 153 -17.26 -2.95 0.65
CA VAL A 153 -15.85 -2.59 0.70
C VAL A 153 -15.68 -1.08 0.70
N TYR A 154 -15.16 -0.53 1.80
CA TYR A 154 -15.10 0.91 1.99
C TYR A 154 -13.89 1.53 1.32
N ASN A 155 -12.71 0.89 1.38
CA ASN A 155 -11.48 1.53 0.91
C ASN A 155 -10.46 0.52 0.41
N PHE A 156 -10.13 0.63 -0.88
CA PHE A 156 -8.94 0.02 -1.43
C PHE A 156 -7.96 1.15 -1.73
N ILE A 157 -6.79 1.09 -1.12
CA ILE A 157 -5.81 2.17 -1.19
C ILE A 157 -4.52 1.56 -1.72
N LEU A 158 -3.96 2.16 -2.76
CA LEU A 158 -2.53 2.04 -3.02
C LEU A 158 -1.80 2.59 -1.79
N THR A 159 -1.13 1.72 -1.03
CA THR A 159 -0.36 2.14 0.15
C THR A 159 0.76 3.11 -0.18
N SER A 160 1.19 3.12 -1.45
CA SER A 160 2.12 4.11 -1.97
C SER A 160 1.62 4.67 -3.30
N SER A 161 1.70 6.00 -3.44
CA SER A 161 1.45 6.70 -4.70
C SER A 161 2.51 6.42 -5.76
N ARG A 162 3.65 5.81 -5.38
CA ARG A 162 4.76 5.44 -6.27
C ARG A 162 5.38 4.10 -5.93
N SER A 163 5.79 3.34 -6.93
CA SER A 163 6.43 2.03 -6.74
C SER A 163 7.69 1.89 -7.58
N ASN A 164 8.50 0.87 -7.33
CA ASN A 164 9.60 0.54 -8.25
C ASN A 164 9.02 -0.04 -9.55
N PRO A 165 9.68 0.17 -10.71
CA PRO A 165 9.24 -0.42 -11.97
C PRO A 165 8.98 -1.92 -11.87
N GLY A 166 7.87 -2.37 -12.43
CA GLY A 166 7.49 -3.77 -12.42
C GLY A 166 6.97 -4.29 -11.08
N SER A 167 6.81 -3.46 -10.05
CA SER A 167 6.22 -3.88 -8.77
C SER A 167 5.18 -2.90 -8.24
N ALA A 168 4.27 -3.37 -7.40
CA ALA A 168 3.35 -2.52 -6.64
C ALA A 168 3.07 -3.09 -5.26
N TYR A 169 2.82 -2.18 -4.33
CA TYR A 169 2.34 -2.47 -2.99
C TYR A 169 0.90 -1.99 -2.88
N VAL A 170 -0.02 -2.90 -2.60
CA VAL A 170 -1.46 -2.63 -2.60
C VAL A 170 -2.07 -3.09 -1.30
N SER A 171 -3.01 -2.32 -0.76
CA SER A 171 -3.79 -2.72 0.40
C SER A 171 -5.28 -2.65 0.11
N CYS A 172 -5.99 -3.70 0.53
CA CYS A 172 -7.43 -3.80 0.45
C CYS A 172 -8.02 -3.82 1.86
N ALA A 173 -8.76 -2.78 2.24
CA ALA A 173 -9.46 -2.73 3.51
C ALA A 173 -10.96 -3.03 3.33
N VAL A 174 -11.43 -4.06 4.03
CA VAL A 174 -12.83 -4.56 4.00
C VAL A 174 -13.40 -4.58 5.41
N ASP A 175 -14.72 -4.52 5.56
CA ASP A 175 -15.34 -4.83 6.86
C ASP A 175 -15.08 -6.30 7.22
N VAL A 176 -14.79 -6.56 8.50
CA VAL A 176 -14.58 -7.92 9.02
C VAL A 176 -15.85 -8.77 8.88
N VAL A 177 -17.03 -8.16 8.90
CA VAL A 177 -18.32 -8.84 8.75
C VAL A 177 -19.11 -8.20 7.62
N LEU A 178 -19.46 -8.99 6.60
CA LEU A 178 -20.33 -8.60 5.48
C LEU A 178 -21.52 -9.57 5.42
N ASP A 179 -22.75 -9.04 5.41
CA ASP A 179 -23.99 -9.84 5.40
C ASP A 179 -23.99 -11.00 6.42
N ASP A 180 -23.69 -10.67 7.68
CA ASP A 180 -23.57 -11.62 8.80
C ASP A 180 -22.48 -12.71 8.62
N THR A 181 -21.67 -12.61 7.56
CA THR A 181 -20.54 -13.50 7.28
C THR A 181 -19.25 -12.83 7.73
N THR A 182 -18.50 -13.50 8.61
CA THR A 182 -17.17 -13.03 9.00
C THR A 182 -16.16 -13.40 7.92
N LEU A 183 -15.54 -12.41 7.29
CA LEU A 183 -14.51 -12.61 6.28
C LEU A 183 -13.21 -13.09 6.92
N SER A 184 -12.62 -14.13 6.36
CA SER A 184 -11.27 -14.58 6.64
C SER A 184 -10.24 -13.81 5.79
N PRO A 185 -8.94 -13.84 6.14
CA PRO A 185 -7.89 -13.25 5.31
C PRO A 185 -7.90 -13.72 3.86
N VAL A 186 -8.21 -15.00 3.61
CA VAL A 186 -8.18 -15.56 2.24
C VAL A 186 -9.36 -15.13 1.39
N ASP A 187 -10.41 -14.60 2.02
CA ASP A 187 -11.55 -14.04 1.29
C ASP A 187 -11.18 -12.72 0.62
N VAL A 188 -10.07 -12.07 0.98
CA VAL A 188 -9.62 -10.84 0.34
C VAL A 188 -8.35 -11.10 -0.46
N TRP A 189 -8.43 -11.00 -1.77
CA TRP A 189 -7.32 -11.26 -2.69
C TRP A 189 -7.25 -10.22 -3.79
N VAL A 190 -6.10 -10.09 -4.46
CA VAL A 190 -5.96 -9.18 -5.61
C VAL A 190 -5.63 -9.95 -6.89
N SER A 191 -5.93 -9.35 -8.04
CA SER A 191 -5.42 -9.80 -9.33
C SER A 191 -4.88 -8.65 -10.15
N VAL A 192 -3.92 -8.91 -11.02
CA VAL A 192 -3.30 -7.89 -11.87
C VAL A 192 -3.39 -8.27 -13.35
N GLY A 193 -3.75 -7.33 -14.21
CA GLY A 193 -3.78 -7.50 -15.66
C GLY A 193 -4.48 -6.33 -16.37
N ARG A 194 -4.30 -6.22 -17.69
CA ARG A 194 -5.00 -5.22 -18.53
C ARG A 194 -6.53 -5.21 -18.42
N ASN A 195 -7.11 -6.35 -18.06
CA ASN A 195 -8.54 -6.51 -17.78
C ASN A 195 -8.79 -7.73 -16.88
N LEU A 196 -10.00 -7.81 -16.32
CA LEU A 196 -10.42 -8.89 -15.41
C LEU A 196 -10.31 -10.30 -16.00
N LEU A 197 -10.42 -10.46 -17.32
CA LEU A 197 -10.38 -11.78 -17.96
C LEU A 197 -8.95 -12.30 -18.12
N SER A 198 -7.98 -11.39 -18.28
CA SER A 198 -6.55 -11.71 -18.37
C SER A 198 -5.82 -11.58 -17.04
N ALA A 199 -6.50 -11.19 -15.96
CA ALA A 199 -5.85 -10.88 -14.69
C ALA A 199 -5.38 -12.15 -13.97
N ARG A 200 -4.12 -12.15 -13.52
CA ARG A 200 -3.54 -13.22 -12.70
C ARG A 200 -3.82 -12.96 -11.21
N SER A 201 -4.19 -13.99 -10.46
CA SER A 201 -4.45 -13.88 -9.02
C SER A 201 -3.15 -13.78 -8.22
N ILE A 202 -3.16 -12.98 -7.14
CA ILE A 202 -2.10 -12.81 -6.16
C ILE A 202 -2.62 -13.36 -4.82
N PRO A 203 -2.27 -14.61 -4.47
CA PRO A 203 -2.89 -15.30 -3.35
C PRO A 203 -2.29 -14.94 -1.98
N TYR A 204 -1.10 -14.34 -1.96
CA TYR A 204 -0.38 -14.06 -0.70
C TYR A 204 -0.62 -12.62 -0.24
N SER A 205 -1.11 -12.49 0.99
CA SER A 205 -1.23 -11.20 1.66
C SER A 205 -0.73 -11.28 3.10
N SER A 206 -0.31 -10.13 3.62
CA SER A 206 -0.21 -9.89 5.04
C SER A 206 -1.49 -9.18 5.50
N THR A 207 -2.03 -9.55 6.66
CA THR A 207 -3.31 -9.02 7.12
C THR A 207 -3.18 -8.37 8.48
N ASN A 208 -3.74 -7.17 8.61
CA ASN A 208 -3.94 -6.47 9.88
C ASN A 208 -5.44 -6.24 10.10
N VAL A 209 -5.91 -6.31 11.35
CA VAL A 209 -7.28 -5.99 11.74
C VAL A 209 -7.23 -4.87 12.78
N ASN A 210 -7.87 -3.74 12.47
CA ASN A 210 -7.99 -2.61 13.38
C ASN A 210 -9.46 -2.22 13.52
N GLY A 211 -10.03 -2.42 14.71
CA GLY A 211 -11.46 -2.26 14.93
C GLY A 211 -12.29 -3.22 14.07
N GLY A 212 -13.24 -2.67 13.30
CA GLY A 212 -14.12 -3.43 12.40
C GLY A 212 -13.55 -3.67 10.99
N LEU A 213 -12.34 -3.20 10.69
CA LEU A 213 -11.74 -3.25 9.36
C LEU A 213 -10.60 -4.27 9.29
N ARG A 214 -10.65 -5.14 8.27
CA ARG A 214 -9.55 -6.03 7.85
C ARG A 214 -8.82 -5.40 6.69
N ASN A 215 -7.51 -5.20 6.83
CA ASN A 215 -6.64 -4.69 5.78
C ASN A 215 -5.66 -5.77 5.32
N ASN A 216 -5.80 -6.22 4.08
CA ASN A 216 -4.88 -7.15 3.44
C ASN A 216 -3.91 -6.38 2.54
N SER A 217 -2.61 -6.56 2.76
CA SER A 217 -1.54 -5.94 1.97
C SER A 217 -0.83 -6.96 1.10
N PHE A 218 -0.58 -6.59 -0.15
CA PHE A 218 -0.06 -7.43 -1.22
C PHE A 218 1.20 -6.79 -1.80
N VAL A 219 2.21 -7.62 -2.06
CA VAL A 219 3.36 -7.27 -2.90
C VAL A 219 3.16 -7.95 -4.23
N ILE A 220 3.10 -7.15 -5.29
CA ILE A 220 2.86 -7.62 -6.65
C ILE A 220 4.12 -7.33 -7.45
N ASP A 221 4.60 -8.33 -8.18
CA ASP A 221 5.74 -8.28 -9.09
C ASP A 221 5.28 -8.28 -10.57
N ASN A 222 6.20 -8.13 -11.52
CA ASN A 222 5.95 -8.23 -12.96
C ASN A 222 4.70 -7.47 -13.45
N ILE A 223 4.55 -6.21 -13.03
CA ILE A 223 3.46 -5.33 -13.48
C ILE A 223 3.87 -4.59 -14.75
N GLU A 224 3.00 -4.56 -15.75
CA GLU A 224 3.16 -3.75 -16.97
C GLU A 224 2.52 -2.35 -16.81
N ASP A 225 2.97 -1.38 -17.60
CA ASP A 225 2.49 0.02 -17.52
C ASP A 225 0.97 0.18 -17.75
N ASP A 226 0.34 -0.78 -18.46
CA ASP A 226 -1.09 -0.79 -18.77
C ASP A 226 -1.91 -1.77 -17.91
N ASP A 227 -1.27 -2.41 -16.92
CA ASP A 227 -1.96 -3.31 -16.01
C ASP A 227 -2.85 -2.57 -15.01
N GLN A 228 -4.01 -3.15 -14.75
CA GLN A 228 -4.92 -2.75 -13.69
C GLN A 228 -4.83 -3.74 -12.53
N ILE A 229 -5.00 -3.24 -11.30
CA ILE A 229 -5.03 -4.08 -10.10
C ILE A 229 -6.46 -4.13 -9.57
N PHE A 230 -6.99 -5.34 -9.47
CA PHE A 230 -8.33 -5.63 -9.00
C PHE A 230 -8.26 -6.22 -7.61
N CYS A 231 -9.16 -5.81 -6.73
CA CYS A 231 -9.29 -6.42 -5.43
C CYS A 231 -10.64 -7.11 -5.30
N HIS A 232 -10.60 -8.27 -4.67
CA HIS A 232 -11.70 -9.22 -4.63
C HIS A 232 -12.03 -9.55 -3.19
N VAL A 233 -13.33 -9.72 -2.91
CA VAL A 233 -13.83 -10.08 -1.60
C VAL A 233 -14.83 -11.23 -1.73
N GLY A 234 -14.45 -12.41 -1.24
CA GLY A 234 -15.24 -13.62 -1.08
C GLY A 234 -15.32 -14.58 -2.28
N GLU A 235 -15.75 -15.80 -1.98
CA GLU A 235 -16.57 -16.64 -2.87
C GLU A 235 -17.98 -16.68 -2.24
N LEU A 236 -18.78 -15.61 -2.42
CA LEU A 236 -20.15 -15.60 -1.92
C LEU A 236 -20.91 -16.72 -2.62
N ALA A 237 -21.24 -17.77 -1.86
CA ALA A 237 -21.95 -18.93 -2.36
C ALA A 237 -23.24 -18.49 -3.05
N ARG A 238 -23.22 -18.61 -4.39
CA ARG A 238 -24.25 -18.36 -5.41
C ARG A 238 -23.97 -17.13 -6.27
N THR A 239 -23.17 -17.41 -7.30
CA THR A 239 -23.18 -16.81 -8.64
C THR A 239 -22.88 -15.31 -8.71
N GLU A 240 -21.69 -15.04 -9.28
CA GLU A 240 -21.16 -13.74 -9.74
C GLU A 240 -20.48 -12.87 -8.67
N ARG A 241 -19.20 -13.22 -8.45
CA ARG A 241 -18.03 -12.36 -8.22
C ARG A 241 -18.35 -10.95 -7.71
N SER A 242 -18.12 -10.73 -6.42
CA SER A 242 -17.90 -9.39 -5.89
C SER A 242 -16.51 -8.92 -6.31
N PHE A 243 -16.46 -8.00 -7.29
CA PHE A 243 -15.23 -7.37 -7.76
C PHE A 243 -15.26 -5.87 -7.48
N SER A 244 -14.21 -5.37 -6.83
CA SER A 244 -13.92 -3.95 -6.87
C SER A 244 -12.84 -3.68 -7.92
N ARG A 245 -13.17 -2.75 -8.81
CA ARG A 245 -12.25 -2.20 -9.78
C ARG A 245 -11.75 -0.86 -9.25
N ILE A 246 -10.46 -0.78 -8.95
CA ILE A 246 -9.77 0.50 -8.93
C ILE A 246 -8.90 0.58 -10.17
N ASP A 247 -9.23 1.51 -11.05
CA ASP A 247 -8.35 1.90 -12.14
C ASP A 247 -7.17 2.67 -11.54
N PHE A 248 -6.08 1.96 -11.28
CA PHE A 248 -4.78 2.60 -11.06
C PHE A 248 -4.20 2.98 -12.41
N SER A 249 -4.70 4.08 -12.98
CA SER A 249 -4.13 4.67 -14.17
C SER A 249 -3.56 6.05 -13.87
N PRO A 250 -2.25 6.30 -14.04
CA PRO A 250 -1.13 5.35 -14.11
C PRO A 250 -0.43 5.14 -12.75
N ILE A 251 0.13 3.94 -12.53
CA ILE A 251 1.07 3.70 -11.43
C ILE A 251 2.33 4.53 -11.72
N ASN A 252 2.63 5.49 -10.85
CA ASN A 252 3.84 6.30 -11.01
C ASN A 252 5.05 5.51 -10.54
N PHE A 253 5.93 5.12 -11.45
CA PHE A 253 7.16 4.43 -11.08
C PHE A 253 8.27 5.40 -10.64
N TYR A 254 9.16 4.93 -9.78
CA TYR A 254 10.44 5.59 -9.55
C TYR A 254 11.33 5.43 -10.77
N ALA A 255 12.06 6.49 -11.13
CA ALA A 255 13.23 6.31 -11.96
C ALA A 255 14.31 5.61 -11.12
N LEU A 256 14.76 4.43 -11.55
CA LEU A 256 15.70 3.63 -10.78
C LEU A 256 17.06 4.32 -10.67
N PRO A 257 17.71 4.27 -9.49
CA PRO A 257 18.97 4.95 -9.24
C PRO A 257 20.08 4.31 -10.07
N GLY A 258 20.83 5.11 -10.82
CA GLY A 258 21.95 4.66 -11.63
C GLY A 258 23.19 5.48 -11.34
N LEU A 259 24.34 4.82 -11.19
CA LEU A 259 25.63 5.47 -10.97
C LEU A 259 26.22 5.92 -12.32
N THR A 260 26.47 7.22 -12.47
CA THR A 260 27.10 7.79 -13.67
C THR A 260 28.58 7.40 -13.76
N SER A 261 29.24 7.18 -12.61
CA SER A 261 30.63 6.75 -12.53
C SER A 261 30.74 5.29 -12.09
N GLY A 262 31.68 4.56 -12.71
CA GLY A 262 32.01 3.19 -12.31
C GLY A 262 32.92 3.12 -11.07
N PRO A 263 33.12 1.91 -10.52
CA PRO A 263 34.08 1.69 -9.45
C PRO A 263 35.53 1.90 -9.90
N THR A 264 36.42 2.24 -8.96
CA THR A 264 37.87 2.29 -9.13
C THR A 264 38.53 1.16 -8.37
N VAL A 265 39.65 0.65 -8.90
CA VAL A 265 40.42 -0.40 -8.24
C VAL A 265 41.38 0.22 -7.23
N GLU A 266 41.32 -0.24 -5.99
CA GLU A 266 42.16 0.25 -4.89
C GLU A 266 43.30 -0.70 -4.56
N ASP A 267 43.03 -2.01 -4.58
CA ASP A 267 44.03 -3.05 -4.31
C ASP A 267 43.75 -4.30 -5.13
N ILE A 268 44.82 -5.02 -5.51
CA ILE A 268 44.77 -6.20 -6.38
C ILE A 268 45.72 -7.26 -5.85
N SER A 269 45.19 -8.48 -5.76
CA SER A 269 45.94 -9.69 -5.44
C SER A 269 45.70 -10.78 -6.49
N SER A 270 46.24 -11.97 -6.22
CA SER A 270 46.00 -13.16 -7.03
C SER A 270 44.64 -13.77 -6.75
N THR A 271 44.02 -13.44 -5.61
CA THR A 271 42.73 -14.03 -5.18
C THR A 271 41.68 -13.02 -4.73
N PHE A 272 42.00 -11.72 -4.72
CA PHE A 272 41.04 -10.68 -4.39
C PHE A 272 41.30 -9.39 -5.17
N VAL A 273 40.25 -8.57 -5.27
CA VAL A 273 40.30 -7.19 -5.75
C VAL A 273 39.46 -6.33 -4.82
N THR A 274 40.03 -5.22 -4.36
CA THR A 274 39.30 -4.18 -3.63
C THR A 274 38.89 -3.08 -4.60
N VAL A 275 37.61 -2.76 -4.63
CA VAL A 275 37.06 -1.67 -5.43
C VAL A 275 36.38 -0.64 -4.55
N SER A 276 36.40 0.61 -4.99
CA SER A 276 35.68 1.71 -4.34
C SER A 276 34.86 2.53 -5.32
N TRP A 277 33.83 3.21 -4.84
CA TRP A 277 33.01 4.11 -5.65
C TRP A 277 32.43 5.22 -4.77
N SER A 278 31.86 6.26 -5.39
CA SER A 278 31.09 7.28 -4.65
C SER A 278 29.67 6.80 -4.44
N SER A 279 29.07 7.12 -3.28
CA SER A 279 27.64 6.97 -3.07
C SER A 279 26.84 7.66 -4.17
N TRP A 280 25.65 7.14 -4.48
CA TRP A 280 24.68 7.77 -5.38
C TRP A 280 24.30 9.17 -4.89
N ILE A 281 24.42 10.17 -5.77
CA ILE A 281 24.19 11.57 -5.47
C ILE A 281 23.06 12.11 -6.38
N PRO A 282 21.94 12.60 -5.83
CA PRO A 282 20.77 13.02 -6.62
C PRO A 282 21.02 14.01 -7.76
N CYS A 283 22.06 14.84 -7.67
CA CYS A 283 22.38 15.85 -8.68
C CYS A 283 23.48 15.45 -9.68
N LEU A 284 24.20 14.36 -9.43
CA LEU A 284 25.30 13.88 -10.29
C LEU A 284 24.97 12.55 -10.97
N ASP A 285 24.11 11.76 -10.34
CA ASP A 285 23.69 10.45 -10.77
C ASP A 285 22.27 10.46 -11.33
N THR A 286 21.86 9.36 -11.97
CA THR A 286 20.54 9.24 -12.59
C THR A 286 19.53 8.61 -11.64
N GLY A 287 18.25 8.87 -11.86
CA GLY A 287 17.16 8.21 -11.12
C GLY A 287 16.83 8.89 -9.80
N GLU A 288 16.24 8.14 -8.86
CA GLU A 288 15.66 8.67 -7.63
C GLU A 288 16.03 7.86 -6.38
N GLY A 289 16.22 8.60 -5.28
CA GLY A 289 16.50 8.09 -3.94
C GLY A 289 15.24 7.92 -3.07
N PRO A 290 15.36 7.33 -1.87
CA PRO A 290 16.61 6.88 -1.22
C PRO A 290 17.23 5.62 -1.84
N VAL A 291 18.55 5.62 -1.99
CA VAL A 291 19.34 4.41 -2.25
C VAL A 291 19.67 3.78 -0.91
N VAL A 292 19.30 2.51 -0.73
CA VAL A 292 19.47 1.78 0.54
C VAL A 292 20.58 0.74 0.49
N SER A 293 21.03 0.35 -0.70
CA SER A 293 22.11 -0.62 -0.88
C SER A 293 22.80 -0.52 -2.25
N TYR A 294 23.95 -1.17 -2.36
CA TYR A 294 24.72 -1.33 -3.59
C TYR A 294 25.04 -2.81 -3.81
N LEU A 295 24.85 -3.29 -5.03
CA LEU A 295 25.19 -4.65 -5.44
C LEU A 295 26.41 -4.62 -6.35
N VAL A 296 27.42 -5.42 -6.01
CA VAL A 296 28.68 -5.50 -6.74
C VAL A 296 28.66 -6.75 -7.61
N TYR A 297 28.86 -6.56 -8.91
CA TYR A 297 28.87 -7.62 -9.89
C TYR A 297 30.27 -7.83 -10.46
N LEU A 298 30.58 -9.09 -10.76
CA LEU A 298 31.77 -9.49 -11.50
C LEU A 298 31.39 -10.30 -12.73
N GLN A 299 32.17 -10.18 -13.80
CA GLN A 299 32.03 -10.95 -15.03
C GLN A 299 33.42 -11.29 -15.57
N THR A 300 33.64 -12.51 -16.04
CA THR A 300 34.84 -12.84 -16.83
C THR A 300 34.62 -12.49 -18.30
N MET A 301 35.67 -12.37 -19.11
CA MET A 301 35.57 -11.97 -20.53
C MET A 301 34.52 -12.73 -21.36
N ASP A 302 34.25 -13.99 -21.03
CA ASP A 302 33.29 -14.87 -21.74
C ASP A 302 32.09 -15.28 -20.84
N GLY A 303 31.94 -14.68 -19.66
CA GLY A 303 31.01 -15.12 -18.62
C GLY A 303 29.73 -14.30 -18.55
N GLU A 304 28.76 -14.78 -17.76
CA GLU A 304 27.62 -13.99 -17.31
C GLU A 304 28.01 -13.14 -16.10
N TRP A 305 27.29 -12.04 -15.86
CA TRP A 305 27.45 -11.28 -14.62
C TRP A 305 27.02 -12.15 -13.42
N VAL A 306 27.88 -12.21 -12.42
CA VAL A 306 27.64 -12.89 -11.15
C VAL A 306 27.66 -11.84 -10.03
N GLU A 307 26.72 -11.94 -9.10
CA GLU A 307 26.71 -11.10 -7.91
C GLU A 307 27.86 -11.52 -6.98
N GLY A 308 28.78 -10.60 -6.72
CA GLY A 308 29.89 -10.78 -5.78
C GLY A 308 29.52 -10.46 -4.33
N GLY A 309 28.41 -9.74 -4.13
CA GLY A 309 27.82 -9.38 -2.85
C GLY A 309 27.23 -7.98 -2.86
N GLY A 310 26.84 -7.48 -1.69
CA GLY A 310 26.27 -6.14 -1.54
C GLY A 310 26.63 -5.46 -0.23
N ILE A 311 26.42 -4.15 -0.20
CA ILE A 311 26.64 -3.27 0.96
C ILE A 311 25.39 -2.41 1.18
N ASP A 312 24.91 -2.33 2.42
CA ASP A 312 23.87 -1.40 2.82
C ASP A 312 24.41 0.04 2.89
N SER A 313 23.58 1.01 2.51
CA SER A 313 23.94 2.44 2.56
C SER A 313 23.87 3.03 3.97
N ASP A 314 23.21 2.35 4.91
CA ASP A 314 22.84 2.83 6.25
C ASP A 314 24.01 2.92 7.22
N VAL A 315 24.95 3.78 6.88
CA VAL A 315 25.94 4.29 7.80
C VAL A 315 25.88 5.83 7.77
N GLY A 316 24.88 6.39 8.45
CA GLY A 316 24.85 7.77 8.96
C GLY A 316 24.45 8.88 7.99
N GLU A 317 23.38 9.61 8.34
CA GLU A 317 23.16 10.98 7.88
C GLU A 317 24.41 11.82 8.19
N GLY A 318 25.05 12.43 7.19
CA GLY A 318 26.16 13.34 7.47
C GLY A 318 26.94 13.91 6.29
N ASP A 319 27.28 13.13 5.27
CA ASP A 319 28.20 13.61 4.22
C ASP A 319 27.64 13.35 2.82
N LEU A 320 27.56 14.41 2.01
CA LEU A 320 27.04 14.42 0.64
C LEU A 320 27.88 13.60 -0.37
N GLN A 321 28.96 12.96 0.06
CA GLN A 321 29.83 12.18 -0.81
C GLN A 321 30.60 11.12 -0.03
N ARG A 322 29.93 10.02 0.30
CA ARG A 322 30.54 8.91 1.02
C ARG A 322 31.24 7.98 0.03
N ARG A 323 32.50 7.63 0.32
CA ARG A 323 33.23 6.60 -0.43
C ARG A 323 32.80 5.22 0.06
N MET A 324 32.33 4.40 -0.87
CA MET A 324 32.00 2.99 -0.67
C MET A 324 33.19 2.12 -1.06
N GLU A 325 33.39 1.00 -0.38
CA GLU A 325 34.48 0.07 -0.64
C GLU A 325 34.00 -1.37 -0.44
N PHE A 326 34.38 -2.27 -1.36
CA PHE A 326 34.04 -3.69 -1.29
C PHE A 326 35.21 -4.56 -1.76
N VAL A 327 35.39 -5.71 -1.11
CA VAL A 327 36.46 -6.66 -1.43
C VAL A 327 35.87 -7.89 -2.09
N LEU A 328 36.15 -8.07 -3.37
CA LEU A 328 35.82 -9.29 -4.11
C LEU A 328 36.90 -10.34 -3.83
N THR A 329 36.53 -11.46 -3.22
CA THR A 329 37.46 -12.55 -2.86
C THR A 329 37.18 -13.83 -3.64
N GLY A 330 38.14 -14.77 -3.62
CA GLY A 330 37.98 -16.07 -4.27
C GLY A 330 38.20 -16.03 -5.80
N LEU A 331 38.90 -15.00 -6.27
CA LEU A 331 39.25 -14.84 -7.69
C LEU A 331 40.40 -15.79 -8.07
N GLU A 332 40.50 -16.10 -9.35
CA GLU A 332 41.56 -16.94 -9.89
C GLU A 332 42.76 -16.08 -10.33
N PRO A 333 44.01 -16.50 -10.07
CA PRO A 333 45.21 -15.76 -10.46
C PRO A 333 45.37 -15.61 -11.98
N GLY A 334 45.73 -14.42 -12.45
CA GLY A 334 45.99 -14.12 -13.86
C GLY A 334 44.73 -14.02 -14.74
N ASN A 335 43.54 -14.05 -14.15
CA ASN A 335 42.29 -13.89 -14.88
C ASN A 335 41.85 -12.43 -14.94
N GLU A 336 41.19 -12.07 -16.03
CA GLU A 336 40.58 -10.76 -16.23
C GLU A 336 39.12 -10.77 -15.80
N TYR A 337 38.75 -9.74 -15.04
CA TYR A 337 37.42 -9.52 -14.49
C TYR A 337 36.94 -8.12 -14.83
N ASN A 338 35.70 -8.03 -15.31
CA ASN A 338 34.94 -6.80 -15.38
C ASN A 338 34.12 -6.67 -14.10
N ILE A 339 34.16 -5.51 -13.47
CA ILE A 339 33.46 -5.23 -12.21
C ILE A 339 32.55 -4.02 -12.42
N SER A 340 31.31 -4.11 -11.95
CA SER A 340 30.32 -3.03 -12.02
C SER A 340 29.48 -3.02 -10.75
N VAL A 341 28.89 -1.87 -10.43
CA VAL A 341 28.07 -1.68 -9.23
C VAL A 341 26.69 -1.17 -9.65
N SER A 342 25.62 -1.72 -9.09
CA SER A 342 24.28 -1.10 -9.18
C SER A 342 23.88 -0.51 -7.83
N ALA A 343 23.18 0.62 -7.88
CA ALA A 343 22.51 1.20 -6.73
C ALA A 343 21.08 0.62 -6.64
N ALA A 344 20.58 0.39 -5.43
CA ALA A 344 19.27 -0.19 -5.23
C ALA A 344 18.44 0.61 -4.21
N ARG A 345 17.16 0.73 -4.52
CA ARG A 345 16.11 1.19 -3.61
C ARG A 345 15.61 0.00 -2.80
N GLU A 346 14.91 0.29 -1.71
CA GLU A 346 14.20 -0.75 -0.97
C GLU A 346 13.09 -1.36 -1.83
N GLY A 347 12.88 -2.67 -1.70
CA GLY A 347 11.77 -3.38 -2.30
C GLY A 347 12.05 -4.03 -3.66
N VAL A 348 11.08 -4.83 -4.13
CA VAL A 348 11.19 -5.61 -5.37
C VAL A 348 11.27 -4.67 -6.57
N GLY A 349 12.17 -4.97 -7.52
CA GLY A 349 12.39 -4.16 -8.72
C GLY A 349 13.14 -2.86 -8.46
N GLY A 350 13.69 -2.65 -7.26
CA GLY A 350 14.38 -1.42 -6.85
C GLY A 350 15.84 -1.30 -7.31
N GLU A 351 16.43 -2.34 -7.90
CA GLU A 351 17.80 -2.31 -8.41
C GLU A 351 17.86 -1.53 -9.73
N GLY A 352 18.72 -0.51 -9.80
CA GLY A 352 18.98 0.21 -11.05
C GLY A 352 20.03 -0.44 -11.94
N SER A 353 20.42 0.29 -12.98
CA SER A 353 21.39 -0.22 -13.95
C SER A 353 22.77 -0.39 -13.33
N LYS A 354 23.49 -1.42 -13.80
CA LYS A 354 24.93 -1.58 -13.57
C LYS A 354 25.69 -0.36 -14.08
N SER A 355 26.57 0.18 -13.25
CA SER A 355 27.45 1.31 -13.58
C SER A 355 28.36 0.99 -14.77
N PRO A 356 29.06 1.99 -15.35
CA PRO A 356 30.24 1.72 -16.15
C PRO A 356 31.19 0.75 -15.43
N LEU A 357 31.77 -0.18 -16.18
CA LEU A 357 32.63 -1.24 -15.63
C LEU A 357 34.07 -0.77 -15.46
N VAL A 358 34.80 -1.44 -14.58
CA VAL A 358 36.26 -1.43 -14.52
C VAL A 358 36.80 -2.82 -14.80
N SER A 359 37.81 -2.92 -15.66
CA SER A 359 38.48 -4.17 -15.98
C SER A 359 39.77 -4.30 -15.16
N VAL A 360 39.99 -5.47 -14.59
CA VAL A 360 41.15 -5.76 -13.74
C VAL A 360 41.66 -7.16 -14.01
N THR A 361 42.98 -7.32 -14.05
CA THR A 361 43.63 -8.63 -14.12
C THR A 361 44.25 -8.95 -12.76
N THR A 362 43.86 -10.07 -12.14
CA THR A 362 44.46 -10.52 -10.89
C THR A 362 45.93 -10.86 -11.09
N THR A 363 46.75 -10.73 -10.05
CA THR A 363 48.18 -10.99 -10.18
C THR A 363 48.43 -12.48 -10.43
N SER A 364 49.33 -12.77 -11.37
CA SER A 364 49.74 -14.15 -11.62
C SER A 364 50.71 -14.62 -10.52
N ILE A 365 50.55 -15.86 -10.07
CA ILE A 365 51.53 -16.48 -9.19
C ILE A 365 52.70 -16.91 -10.08
N ALA A 366 53.89 -16.33 -9.85
CA ALA A 366 55.09 -16.67 -10.62
C ALA A 366 55.40 -18.17 -10.48
N GLY A 367 55.06 -18.96 -11.50
CA GLY A 367 55.30 -20.41 -11.51
C GLY A 367 54.69 -21.19 -12.68
N ASP A 368 53.57 -20.75 -13.29
CA ASP A 368 52.85 -21.62 -14.23
C ASP A 368 53.02 -21.20 -15.70
N ARG A 369 54.14 -21.60 -16.29
CA ARG A 369 54.24 -21.69 -17.76
C ARG A 369 53.49 -22.95 -18.21
N GLY A 370 52.21 -22.77 -18.48
CA GLY A 370 51.45 -23.51 -19.48
C GLY A 370 50.73 -24.76 -18.98
N SER A 371 49.39 -24.72 -19.00
CA SER A 371 48.56 -25.82 -19.48
C SER A 371 47.07 -25.46 -19.54
N SER A 372 46.54 -25.51 -20.77
CA SER A 372 45.24 -26.10 -21.11
C SER A 372 43.94 -25.41 -20.67
N SER A 373 43.35 -24.78 -21.69
CA SER A 373 41.99 -24.29 -21.90
C SER A 373 40.83 -25.30 -21.72
N ARG A 374 40.85 -26.20 -20.73
CA ARG A 374 39.78 -27.22 -20.52
C ARG A 374 39.23 -27.38 -19.11
N ARG A 375 39.57 -26.53 -18.14
CA ARG A 375 38.96 -26.53 -16.78
C ARG A 375 37.87 -25.47 -16.55
N ARG A 376 37.41 -24.80 -17.62
CA ARG A 376 36.58 -23.58 -17.55
C ARG A 376 35.13 -23.73 -17.03
N VAL A 377 34.63 -24.93 -16.72
CA VAL A 377 33.19 -25.13 -16.40
C VAL A 377 32.92 -25.81 -15.04
N TYR A 378 33.89 -26.55 -14.48
CA TYR A 378 33.63 -27.39 -13.29
C TYR A 378 33.94 -26.72 -11.93
N GLN A 379 34.66 -25.59 -11.90
CA GLN A 379 35.09 -24.95 -10.64
C GLN A 379 34.21 -23.78 -10.17
N MET A 380 33.22 -23.37 -10.97
CA MET A 380 32.27 -22.30 -10.63
C MET A 380 31.39 -22.64 -9.40
N TYR A 381 31.17 -23.93 -9.13
CA TYR A 381 30.37 -24.40 -7.98
C TYR A 381 31.07 -24.26 -6.62
N VAL A 382 32.42 -24.15 -6.58
CA VAL A 382 33.16 -24.11 -5.31
C VAL A 382 33.19 -22.70 -4.72
N VAL A 383 33.18 -21.66 -5.56
CA VAL A 383 33.12 -20.24 -5.16
C VAL A 383 31.81 -19.92 -4.41
N LEU A 384 30.70 -20.55 -4.80
CA LEU A 384 29.39 -20.39 -4.16
C LEU A 384 29.35 -20.97 -2.74
N TYR A 385 30.05 -22.08 -2.46
CA TYR A 385 29.93 -22.76 -1.16
C TYR A 385 30.64 -22.04 -0.02
N GLN A 386 31.73 -21.31 -0.29
CA GLN A 386 32.45 -20.57 0.76
C GLN A 386 31.77 -19.23 1.11
N ASN A 387 31.20 -18.53 0.13
CA ASN A 387 30.49 -17.26 0.36
C ASN A 387 29.14 -17.47 1.07
N VAL A 388 28.44 -18.59 0.83
CA VAL A 388 27.22 -18.96 1.57
C VAL A 388 27.51 -19.25 3.05
N ILE A 389 28.65 -19.86 3.38
CA ILE A 389 29.03 -20.13 4.79
C ILE A 389 29.37 -18.84 5.55
N GLN A 390 29.92 -17.82 4.86
CA GLN A 390 30.20 -16.52 5.47
C GLN A 390 28.92 -15.70 5.69
N MET A 391 27.92 -15.82 4.80
CA MET A 391 26.58 -15.24 4.99
C MET A 391 25.79 -15.90 6.13
N ILE A 392 25.87 -17.22 6.32
CA ILE A 392 25.17 -17.93 7.42
C ILE A 392 25.73 -17.51 8.80
N ASN A 393 27.01 -17.16 8.89
CA ASN A 393 27.63 -16.72 10.14
C ASN A 393 27.37 -15.25 10.49
N ASN A 394 27.07 -14.39 9.50
CA ASN A 394 26.78 -12.97 9.72
C ASN A 394 25.27 -12.63 9.83
N THR A 395 24.37 -13.59 9.55
CA THR A 395 22.91 -13.39 9.64
C THR A 395 22.30 -13.85 10.97
N LYS A 396 23.09 -14.22 11.99
CA LYS A 396 22.56 -14.45 13.34
C LYS A 396 22.32 -13.15 14.10
N SER A 397 21.29 -12.43 13.69
CA SER A 397 20.50 -11.53 14.53
C SER A 397 19.03 -11.92 14.36
N PRO A 398 18.44 -12.72 15.26
CA PRO A 398 17.02 -13.02 15.23
C PRO A 398 16.24 -11.85 15.86
N TRP A 399 15.42 -11.16 15.08
CA TRP A 399 14.40 -10.27 15.64
C TRP A 399 13.36 -11.12 16.42
N PRO A 400 12.99 -10.73 17.64
CA PRO A 400 12.16 -11.55 18.51
C PRO A 400 10.68 -11.46 18.17
N LEU A 401 10.01 -12.61 18.21
CA LEU A 401 8.57 -12.74 18.44
C LEU A 401 8.27 -12.22 19.86
N GLU A 402 7.60 -11.08 19.99
CA GLU A 402 7.02 -10.66 21.27
C GLU A 402 5.83 -11.57 21.62
N THR A 403 6.05 -12.51 22.53
CA THR A 403 5.00 -13.01 23.42
C THR A 403 5.32 -12.53 24.83
N GLY A 404 4.34 -11.91 25.47
CA GLY A 404 4.51 -11.25 26.76
C GLY A 404 4.82 -12.20 27.92
N MET A 405 5.72 -11.77 28.79
CA MET A 405 5.62 -12.03 30.22
C MET A 405 6.43 -11.00 31.00
N THR A 406 5.74 -10.38 31.96
CA THR A 406 6.22 -9.46 32.99
C THR A 406 7.41 -9.99 33.78
N THR A 407 8.44 -9.16 33.99
CA THR A 407 9.19 -9.15 35.26
C THR A 407 9.88 -7.81 35.48
N SER A 408 9.52 -7.16 36.58
CA SER A 408 10.15 -5.96 37.13
C SER A 408 11.57 -6.25 37.64
N MET A 409 12.53 -5.34 37.44
CA MET A 409 13.53 -5.02 38.48
C MET A 409 14.34 -3.74 38.21
N LYS A 410 14.12 -2.76 39.10
CA LYS A 410 15.00 -1.75 39.72
C LYS A 410 16.16 -1.15 38.92
N VAL A 411 16.02 0.15 38.62
CA VAL A 411 17.10 1.09 38.31
C VAL A 411 17.77 1.56 39.61
N SER A 412 19.08 1.33 39.76
CA SER A 412 19.93 2.04 40.73
C SER A 412 20.56 3.27 40.06
N ARG A 413 20.24 4.46 40.55
CA ARG A 413 20.94 5.72 40.21
C ARG A 413 22.20 5.83 41.06
N GLU A 414 23.36 5.88 40.43
CA GLU A 414 24.54 6.53 40.99
C GLU A 414 24.50 8.02 40.63
N GLN A 415 24.33 8.87 41.65
CA GLN A 415 24.61 10.30 41.56
C GLN A 415 26.09 10.53 41.85
N LYS A 416 26.82 11.10 40.89
CA LYS A 416 28.11 11.75 41.13
C LYS A 416 27.88 13.10 41.80
N ALA A 417 28.57 13.30 42.91
CA ALA A 417 28.66 14.54 43.65
C ALA A 417 29.71 15.47 43.02
N ALA A 418 29.35 16.74 42.84
CA ALA A 418 30.09 17.95 43.20
C ALA A 418 29.22 19.17 42.85
#